data_AF-A0A1Y1JH09-F1
#
_entry.id   AF-A0A1Y1JH09-F1
#
_cell.length_a   1.000
_cell.length_b   1.000
_cell.length_c   1.000
_cell.angle_alpha   90.00
_cell.angle_beta   90.00
_cell.angle_gamma   90.00
#
_symmetry.space_group_name_H-M   'P 1'
#
loop_
_entity.id
_entity.type
_entity.pdbx_description
1 polymer ?
#
loop_
_entity_poly.entity_id
_entity_poly.type
_entity_poly.pdbx_seq_one_letter_code
_entity_poly.pdbx_strand_id
1 'polypeptide(L)'
;MMRKLLHIKFNGRNNNSAQFCKCFTTEKKEIAGIENFLNDLKSDGCKSWEYYIKGINPDYEPRKEMYNFLKEKNINVHRMTVYEIECFTKWIQMRKLYGDQFPRFPYEVTFEDKINELRDKYPDP
;
A
#
# COMPACT_ATOMS: atom_id res chain seq x y z
N MET A 1 39.89 12.82 38.55
CA MET A 1 40.01 11.73 37.55
C MET A 1 40.17 12.36 36.17
N MET A 2 41.34 12.20 35.56
CA MET A 2 41.78 12.97 34.38
C MET A 2 41.32 12.34 33.06
N ARG A 3 40.85 13.17 32.13
CA ARG A 3 40.45 12.81 30.76
C ARG A 3 41.68 12.49 29.91
N LYS A 4 41.73 11.32 29.28
CA LYS A 4 42.70 11.02 28.20
C LYS A 4 42.02 11.21 26.84
N LEU A 5 42.43 12.26 26.14
CA LEU A 5 42.11 12.55 24.76
C LEU A 5 43.07 11.74 23.88
N LEU A 6 42.55 10.90 22.97
CA LEU A 6 43.34 10.36 21.88
C LEU A 6 43.07 11.21 20.63
N HIS A 7 44.06 12.05 20.32
CA HIS A 7 44.21 12.74 19.05
C HIS A 7 44.63 11.72 17.98
N ILE A 8 43.89 11.61 16.88
CA ILE A 8 44.45 11.13 15.62
C ILE A 8 44.72 12.37 14.76
N LYS A 9 46.00 12.73 14.66
CA LYS A 9 46.53 13.69 13.68
C LYS A 9 46.67 12.95 12.36
N PHE A 10 45.96 13.41 11.32
CA PHE A 10 46.41 13.19 9.94
C PHE A 10 47.01 14.49 9.41
N ASN A 11 48.26 14.37 8.98
CA ASN A 11 49.10 15.42 8.42
C ASN A 11 49.23 15.13 6.91
N GLY A 12 48.87 16.08 6.06
CA GLY A 12 48.91 15.90 4.59
C GLY A 12 48.37 17.12 3.84
N ARG A 13 49.26 18.09 3.62
CA ARG A 13 49.13 19.40 2.94
C ARG A 13 48.32 19.44 1.62
N ASN A 14 47.48 20.49 1.50
CA ASN A 14 47.37 21.55 0.46
C ASN A 14 47.50 21.16 -1.03
N ASN A 15 46.67 21.61 -1.99
CA ASN A 15 45.89 22.86 -2.12
C ASN A 15 44.86 22.77 -3.27
N ASN A 16 43.77 23.53 -3.11
CA ASN A 16 42.96 24.25 -4.11
C ASN A 16 41.88 23.56 -4.96
N SER A 17 40.70 24.20 -4.86
CA SER A 17 39.51 24.22 -5.71
C SER A 17 38.77 22.90 -5.97
N ALA A 18 37.72 22.68 -5.18
CA ALA A 18 36.55 21.93 -5.63
C ALA A 18 35.28 22.72 -5.28
N GLN A 19 34.65 23.19 -6.34
CA GLN A 19 33.44 23.99 -6.37
C GLN A 19 32.21 23.06 -6.26
N PHE A 20 31.27 23.43 -5.38
CA PHE A 20 29.87 22.99 -5.27
C PHE A 20 29.53 21.49 -5.09
N CYS A 21 28.76 21.21 -4.04
CA CYS A 21 27.47 20.57 -4.27
C CYS A 21 26.41 21.30 -3.43
N LYS A 22 25.55 22.05 -4.11
CA LYS A 22 24.30 22.59 -3.55
C LYS A 22 23.51 21.40 -2.98
N CYS A 23 23.16 21.44 -1.71
CA CYS A 23 22.05 20.65 -1.19
C CYS A 23 20.82 21.15 -1.95
N PHE A 24 20.43 20.43 -3.01
CA PHE A 24 19.25 20.74 -3.79
C PHE A 24 18.02 20.63 -2.89
N THR A 25 17.22 21.69 -2.89
CA THR A 25 15.92 21.78 -2.23
C THR A 25 15.00 20.65 -2.69
N THR A 26 14.83 19.61 -1.88
CA THR A 26 13.86 18.52 -2.08
C THR A 26 12.43 18.89 -1.70
N GLU A 27 12.20 20.05 -1.09
CA GLU A 27 10.87 20.45 -0.60
C GLU A 27 9.87 20.74 -1.74
N LYS A 28 10.31 21.35 -2.85
CA LYS A 28 9.39 21.75 -3.94
C LYS A 28 8.76 20.56 -4.68
N LYS A 29 9.45 19.41 -4.74
CA LYS A 29 8.98 18.24 -5.50
C LYS A 29 7.94 17.45 -4.71
N GLU A 30 8.08 17.39 -3.39
CA GLU A 30 7.09 16.78 -2.49
C GLU A 30 5.82 17.63 -2.41
N ILE A 31 5.96 18.95 -2.30
CA ILE A 31 4.80 19.87 -2.25
C ILE A 31 3.99 19.79 -3.56
N ALA A 32 4.65 19.79 -4.72
CA ALA A 32 3.96 19.62 -6.01
C ALA A 32 3.26 18.26 -6.14
N GLY A 33 3.85 17.19 -5.60
CA GLY A 33 3.22 15.87 -5.55
C GLY A 33 1.96 15.84 -4.68
N ILE A 34 2.02 16.51 -3.51
CA ILE A 34 0.89 16.62 -2.58
C ILE A 34 -0.21 17.50 -3.17
N GLU A 35 0.13 18.63 -3.80
CA GLU A 35 -0.84 19.51 -4.44
C GLU A 35 -1.55 18.84 -5.62
N ASN A 36 -0.82 18.08 -6.44
CA ASN A 36 -1.41 17.28 -7.52
C ASN A 36 -2.34 16.19 -6.97
N PHE A 37 -1.93 15.49 -5.91
CA PHE A 37 -2.78 14.50 -5.23
C PHE A 37 -4.06 15.13 -4.65
N LEU A 38 -3.95 16.29 -4.00
CA LEU A 38 -5.10 17.00 -3.44
C LEU A 38 -6.04 17.54 -4.53
N ASN A 39 -5.49 17.94 -5.68
CA ASN A 39 -6.29 18.37 -6.83
C ASN A 39 -7.00 17.17 -7.49
N ASP A 40 -6.33 16.03 -7.64
CA ASP A 40 -6.95 14.78 -8.11
C ASP A 40 -8.03 14.27 -7.16
N LEU A 41 -7.85 14.43 -5.85
CA LEU A 41 -8.84 14.07 -4.84
C LEU A 41 -10.10 14.97 -4.91
N LYS A 42 -9.92 16.24 -5.27
CA LYS A 42 -11.00 17.23 -5.38
C LYS A 42 -11.77 17.14 -6.70
N SER A 43 -11.15 16.65 -7.78
CA SER A 43 -11.78 16.64 -9.10
C SER A 43 -12.69 15.43 -9.35
N ASP A 44 -12.46 14.28 -8.70
CA ASP A 44 -13.15 13.04 -9.08
C ASP A 44 -13.58 12.21 -7.86
N GLY A 45 -14.87 12.24 -7.52
CA GLY A 45 -15.46 11.28 -6.57
C GLY A 45 -15.23 9.81 -6.96
N CYS A 46 -14.98 9.55 -8.26
CA CYS A 46 -14.63 8.24 -8.80
C CYS A 46 -13.24 7.75 -8.34
N LYS A 47 -12.23 8.64 -8.24
CA LYS A 47 -10.86 8.28 -7.82
C LYS A 47 -10.80 7.90 -6.34
N SER A 48 -11.67 8.48 -5.50
CA SER A 48 -11.73 8.16 -4.06
C SER A 48 -12.11 6.69 -3.83
N TRP A 49 -13.09 6.17 -4.58
CA TRP A 49 -13.47 4.76 -4.50
C TRP A 49 -12.34 3.84 -4.98
N GLU A 50 -11.72 4.18 -6.11
CA GLU A 50 -10.60 3.40 -6.64
C GLU A 50 -9.41 3.33 -5.67
N TYR A 51 -9.08 4.44 -5.01
CA TYR A 51 -8.02 4.45 -4.00
C TYR A 51 -8.40 3.68 -2.75
N TYR A 52 -9.68 3.74 -2.35
CA TYR A 52 -10.19 2.92 -1.27
C TYR A 52 -10.01 1.45 -1.62
N ILE A 53 -10.56 0.94 -2.73
CA ILE A 53 -10.52 -0.50 -3.04
C ILE A 53 -9.09 -1.02 -3.22
N LYS A 54 -8.20 -0.22 -3.82
CA LYS A 54 -6.79 -0.60 -4.04
C LYS A 54 -5.96 -0.49 -2.77
N GLY A 55 -6.50 0.06 -1.68
CA GLY A 55 -5.76 0.28 -0.45
C GLY A 55 -4.59 1.26 -0.61
N ILE A 56 -4.70 2.21 -1.54
CA ILE A 56 -3.69 3.26 -1.78
C ILE A 56 -3.86 4.40 -0.78
N ASN A 57 -5.11 4.73 -0.43
CA ASN A 57 -5.41 5.80 0.52
C ASN A 57 -6.50 5.39 1.52
N PRO A 58 -6.18 5.28 2.83
CA PRO A 58 -4.81 5.19 3.36
C PRO A 58 -4.10 3.93 2.84
N ASP A 59 -2.77 3.93 2.88
CA ASP A 59 -1.96 2.74 2.61
C ASP A 59 -2.39 1.61 3.56
N TYR A 60 -3.05 0.60 3.01
CA TYR A 60 -3.61 -0.50 3.79
C TYR A 60 -3.31 -1.83 3.09
N GLU A 61 -2.15 -2.41 3.47
CA GLU A 61 -1.61 -3.65 2.90
C GLU A 61 -2.60 -4.81 2.79
N PRO A 62 -3.44 -5.11 3.81
CA PRO A 62 -4.44 -6.17 3.70
C PRO A 62 -5.42 -6.00 2.55
N ARG A 63 -5.75 -4.74 2.22
CA ARG A 63 -6.69 -4.44 1.13
C ARG A 63 -5.99 -4.44 -0.23
N LYS A 64 -4.72 -3.99 -0.31
CA LYS A 64 -3.88 -4.17 -1.52
C LYS A 64 -3.79 -5.63 -1.89
N GLU A 65 -3.54 -6.48 -0.89
CA GLU A 65 -3.49 -7.92 -1.07
C GLU A 65 -4.84 -8.48 -1.54
N MET A 66 -5.93 -8.14 -0.87
CA MET A 66 -7.28 -8.57 -1.25
C MET A 66 -7.59 -8.18 -2.70
N TYR A 67 -7.26 -6.96 -3.09
CA TYR A 67 -7.47 -6.47 -4.44
C TYR A 67 -6.70 -7.30 -5.47
N ASN A 68 -5.42 -7.57 -5.22
CA ASN A 68 -4.60 -8.39 -6.12
C ASN A 68 -5.11 -9.84 -6.18
N PHE A 69 -5.45 -10.43 -5.04
CA PHE A 69 -5.96 -11.79 -4.94
C PHE A 69 -7.25 -11.99 -5.75
N LEU A 70 -8.23 -11.09 -5.60
CA LEU A 70 -9.49 -11.18 -6.33
C LEU A 70 -9.30 -10.88 -7.82
N LYS A 71 -8.40 -9.97 -8.16
CA LYS A 71 -8.06 -9.68 -9.55
C LYS A 71 -7.45 -10.90 -10.27
N GLU A 72 -6.55 -11.63 -9.61
CA GLU A 72 -5.99 -12.89 -10.14
C GLU A 72 -7.06 -13.97 -10.38
N LYS A 73 -8.21 -13.87 -9.70
CA LYS A 73 -9.36 -14.76 -9.87
C LYS A 73 -10.36 -14.28 -10.94
N ASN A 74 -10.04 -13.23 -11.70
CA ASN A 74 -10.90 -12.60 -12.71
C ASN A 74 -12.22 -12.05 -12.12
N ILE A 75 -12.11 -11.38 -10.97
CA ILE A 75 -13.25 -10.72 -10.31
C ILE A 75 -13.08 -9.21 -10.43
N ASN A 76 -14.13 -8.53 -10.89
CA ASN A 76 -14.14 -7.07 -10.99
C ASN A 76 -14.38 -6.41 -9.62
N VAL A 77 -13.28 -6.14 -8.91
CA VAL A 77 -13.30 -5.56 -7.55
C VAL A 77 -13.93 -4.16 -7.50
N HIS A 78 -13.88 -3.40 -8.59
CA HIS A 78 -14.44 -2.04 -8.65
C HIS A 78 -15.97 -2.03 -8.50
N ARG A 79 -16.64 -3.14 -8.82
CA ARG A 79 -18.09 -3.29 -8.73
C ARG A 79 -18.57 -3.85 -7.39
N MET A 80 -17.65 -4.29 -6.53
CA MET A 80 -17.98 -4.82 -5.22
C MET A 80 -18.48 -3.72 -4.27
N THR A 81 -19.24 -4.12 -3.26
CA THR A 81 -19.66 -3.23 -2.18
C THR A 81 -18.55 -3.07 -1.13
N VAL A 82 -18.62 -1.99 -0.35
CA VAL A 82 -17.73 -1.76 0.81
C VAL A 82 -17.73 -2.97 1.75
N TYR A 83 -18.90 -3.52 2.05
CA TYR A 83 -19.05 -4.66 2.94
C TYR A 83 -18.35 -5.91 2.41
N GLU A 84 -18.53 -6.23 1.13
CA GLU A 84 -17.88 -7.38 0.50
C GLU A 84 -16.35 -7.24 0.54
N ILE A 85 -15.83 -6.05 0.26
CA ILE A 85 -14.40 -5.74 0.34
C ILE A 85 -13.86 -5.95 1.75
N GLU A 86 -14.55 -5.44 2.78
CA GLU A 86 -14.12 -5.60 4.17
C GLU A 86 -14.18 -7.05 4.63
N CYS A 87 -15.23 -7.79 4.25
CA CYS A 87 -15.37 -9.21 4.57
C CYS A 87 -14.24 -10.03 3.95
N PHE A 88 -13.99 -9.88 2.65
CA PHE A 88 -12.92 -10.62 1.97
C PHE A 88 -11.54 -10.24 2.49
N THR A 89 -11.30 -8.97 2.79
CA THR A 89 -10.05 -8.53 3.43
C THR A 89 -9.84 -9.28 4.75
N LYS A 90 -10.87 -9.34 5.62
CA LYS A 90 -10.79 -10.07 6.89
C LYS A 90 -10.60 -11.58 6.69
N TRP A 91 -11.29 -12.19 5.72
CA TRP A 91 -11.19 -13.62 5.46
C TRP A 91 -9.80 -14.03 4.97
N ILE A 92 -9.20 -13.26 4.07
CA ILE A 92 -7.83 -13.48 3.60
C ILE A 92 -6.84 -13.33 4.76
N GLN A 93 -7.01 -12.31 5.61
CA GLN A 93 -6.19 -12.15 6.81
C GLN A 93 -6.34 -13.33 7.79
N MET A 94 -7.57 -13.82 8.00
CA MET A 94 -7.81 -14.98 8.87
C MET A 94 -7.11 -16.23 8.33
N ARG A 95 -7.12 -16.46 7.02
CA ARG A 95 -6.38 -17.56 6.39
C ARG A 95 -4.89 -17.47 6.65
N LYS A 96 -4.32 -16.27 6.53
CA LYS A 96 -2.90 -16.03 6.83
C LYS A 96 -2.52 -16.28 8.29
N LEU A 97 -3.36 -15.85 9.22
CA LEU A 97 -3.07 -15.93 10.65
C LEU A 97 -3.37 -17.30 11.26
N TYR A 98 -4.42 -17.97 10.79
CA TYR A 98 -4.97 -19.16 11.43
C TYR A 98 -5.02 -20.39 10.51
N GLY A 99 -4.62 -20.26 9.24
CA GLY A 99 -4.61 -21.32 8.23
C GLY A 99 -5.92 -21.46 7.45
N ASP A 100 -5.89 -22.35 6.46
CA ASP A 100 -6.95 -22.51 5.43
C ASP A 100 -8.30 -23.01 5.94
N GLN A 101 -8.33 -23.51 7.17
CA GLN A 101 -9.53 -23.89 7.90
C GLN A 101 -10.40 -22.69 8.33
N PHE A 102 -9.88 -21.46 8.20
CA PHE A 102 -10.61 -20.23 8.46
C PHE A 102 -10.80 -19.41 7.17
N PRO A 103 -11.79 -18.50 7.09
CA PRO A 103 -12.95 -18.43 8.00
C PRO A 103 -13.79 -19.71 7.94
N ARG A 104 -14.44 -20.06 9.06
CA ARG A 104 -15.42 -21.15 9.09
C ARG A 104 -16.79 -20.57 8.77
N PHE A 105 -17.34 -20.96 7.63
CA PHE A 105 -18.69 -20.59 7.26
C PHE A 105 -19.70 -21.64 7.75
N PRO A 106 -20.96 -21.26 7.99
CA PRO A 106 -22.02 -22.22 8.27
C PRO A 106 -22.40 -23.02 7.00
N TYR A 107 -23.16 -24.11 7.18
CA TYR A 107 -23.78 -24.88 6.09
C TYR A 107 -22.80 -25.46 5.07
N GLU A 108 -21.62 -25.90 5.51
CA GLU A 108 -20.59 -26.52 4.65
C GLU A 108 -20.08 -25.62 3.52
N VAL A 109 -20.37 -24.32 3.57
CA VAL A 109 -19.88 -23.34 2.60
C VAL A 109 -18.38 -23.22 2.74
N THR A 110 -17.67 -23.28 1.62
CA THR A 110 -16.23 -23.09 1.57
C THR A 110 -15.86 -21.66 1.18
N PHE A 111 -14.60 -21.30 1.39
CA PHE A 111 -14.09 -20.02 0.89
C PHE A 111 -14.06 -19.97 -0.64
N GLU A 112 -13.84 -21.11 -1.30
CA GLU A 112 -13.87 -21.17 -2.76
C GLU A 112 -15.29 -20.93 -3.30
N ASP A 113 -16.32 -21.42 -2.60
CA ASP A 113 -17.72 -21.13 -2.96
C ASP A 113 -18.00 -19.61 -2.92
N LYS A 114 -17.41 -18.90 -1.95
CA LYS A 114 -17.50 -17.43 -1.88
C LYS A 114 -16.76 -16.72 -3.00
N ILE A 115 -15.62 -17.25 -3.43
CA ILE A 115 -14.90 -16.73 -4.60
C ILE A 115 -15.74 -16.94 -5.87
N ASN A 116 -16.33 -18.13 -6.03
CA ASN A 116 -17.19 -18.45 -7.18
C ASN A 116 -18.45 -17.56 -7.20
N GLU A 117 -19.09 -17.36 -6.06
CA GLU A 117 -20.23 -16.43 -5.92
C GLU A 117 -19.86 -15.01 -6.37
N LEU A 118 -18.68 -14.50 -5.97
CA LEU A 118 -18.21 -13.19 -6.43
C LEU A 118 -17.88 -13.18 -7.92
N ARG A 119 -17.32 -14.25 -8.46
CA ARG A 119 -16.95 -14.35 -9.87
C ARG A 119 -18.18 -14.35 -10.77
N ASP A 120 -19.24 -15.05 -10.36
CA ASP A 120 -20.52 -15.06 -11.08
C ASP A 120 -21.22 -13.70 -10.99
N LYS A 121 -21.12 -13.03 -9.83
CA LYS A 121 -21.73 -11.72 -9.58
C LYS A 121 -20.99 -10.56 -10.27
N TYR A 122 -19.66 -10.62 -10.30
CA TYR A 122 -18.77 -9.57 -10.78
C TYR A 122 -17.69 -10.14 -11.71
N PRO A 123 -18.05 -10.67 -12.89
CA PRO A 123 -17.05 -11.14 -13.84
C PRO A 123 -16.18 -9.95 -14.30
N ASP A 124 -14.87 -10.16 -14.29
CA ASP A 124 -13.94 -9.23 -14.94
C ASP A 124 -13.97 -9.49 -16.46
N PRO A 125 -14.23 -8.46 -17.30
CA PRO A 125 -14.42 -8.62 -18.74
C PRO A 125 -13.15 -9.00 -19.51
#